data_AF-N6UY81-F1
#
_entry.id   AF-N6UY81-F1
#
_cell.length_a   1.000
_cell.length_b   1.000
_cell.length_c   1.000
_cell.angle_alpha   90.00
_cell.angle_beta   90.00
_cell.angle_gamma   90.00
#
_symmetry.space_group_name_H-M   'P 1'
#
loop_
_entity.id
_entity.type
_entity.pdbx_description
1 polymer ?
#
loop_
_entity_poly.entity_id
_entity_poly.type
_entity_poly.pdbx_seq_one_letter_code
_entity_poly.pdbx_strand_id
1 'polypeptide(L)'
;MLEVLATLTLEVPYDGLSGIAGMGFALDQFARAQGFHSFAEWAAVQFQKGRSITASVAKSDDLDTSINPVPDRASAGFGYEVTVWVAASDDD
;
A
#
# COMPACT_ATOMS: atom_id res chain seq x y z
N MET A 1 -17.84 13.16 -1.48
CA MET A 1 -16.51 13.76 -1.84
C MET A 1 -15.42 12.68 -1.71
N LEU A 2 -14.49 12.54 -2.67
CA LEU A 2 -13.36 11.58 -2.58
C LEU A 2 -12.20 12.24 -1.82
N GLU A 3 -11.89 11.75 -0.63
CA GLU A 3 -10.72 12.21 0.13
C GLU A 3 -9.53 11.27 -0.13
N VAL A 4 -8.39 11.85 -0.53
CA VAL A 4 -7.12 11.11 -0.59
C VAL A 4 -6.65 10.91 0.84
N LEU A 5 -6.62 9.66 1.30
CA LEU A 5 -6.31 9.37 2.70
C LEU A 5 -4.79 9.33 2.96
N ALA A 6 -4.02 8.77 2.01
CA ALA A 6 -2.57 8.87 1.93
C ALA A 6 -2.06 8.23 0.62
N THR A 7 -0.96 8.75 0.09
CA THR A 7 -0.10 8.05 -0.87
C THR A 7 1.09 7.50 -0.11
N LEU A 8 1.38 6.21 -0.27
CA LEU A 8 2.53 5.58 0.35
C LEU A 8 3.38 4.92 -0.73
N THR A 9 4.63 5.34 -0.82
CA THR A 9 5.63 4.73 -1.68
C THR A 9 6.47 3.79 -0.83
N LEU A 10 6.48 2.49 -1.16
CA LEU A 10 7.21 1.49 -0.40
C LEU A 10 8.09 0.65 -1.30
N GLU A 11 9.30 0.37 -0.83
CA GLU A 11 10.13 -0.69 -1.36
C GLU A 11 9.62 -2.03 -0.80
N VAL A 12 9.25 -2.95 -1.68
CA VAL A 12 8.86 -4.31 -1.29
C VAL A 12 10.06 -5.22 -1.57
N PRO A 13 10.78 -5.66 -0.53
CA PRO A 13 11.98 -6.46 -0.72
C PRO A 13 11.58 -7.90 -0.97
N TYR A 14 11.19 -8.32 -2.17
CA TYR A 14 10.99 -9.76 -2.40
C TYR A 14 11.17 -10.23 -3.84
N ASP A 15 12.19 -11.06 -4.04
CA ASP A 15 12.43 -11.88 -5.22
C ASP A 15 11.66 -13.21 -5.07
N GLY A 16 10.89 -13.63 -6.10
CA GLY A 16 10.20 -14.92 -6.14
C GLY A 16 8.69 -14.96 -5.85
N LEU A 17 8.04 -13.82 -5.56
CA LEU A 17 6.58 -13.74 -5.42
C LEU A 17 5.90 -13.38 -6.75
N SER A 18 4.66 -13.83 -6.95
CA SER A 18 3.83 -13.36 -8.07
C SER A 18 3.53 -11.87 -7.90
N GLY A 19 3.28 -11.14 -9.00
CA GLY A 19 2.96 -9.71 -8.94
C GLY A 19 1.78 -9.39 -8.01
N ILE A 20 0.80 -10.29 -7.90
CA ILE A 20 -0.34 -10.18 -6.98
C ILE A 20 0.09 -10.29 -5.52
N ALA A 21 0.99 -11.22 -5.20
CA ALA A 21 1.51 -11.35 -3.84
C ALA A 21 2.33 -10.12 -3.44
N GLY A 22 3.08 -9.52 -4.38
CA GLY A 22 3.75 -8.23 -4.17
C GLY A 22 2.77 -7.08 -3.90
N MET A 23 1.68 -7.00 -4.66
CA MET A 23 0.62 -6.01 -4.42
C MET A 23 -0.05 -6.18 -3.06
N GLY A 24 -0.37 -7.43 -2.68
CA GLY A 24 -0.97 -7.74 -1.38
C GLY A 24 -0.06 -7.33 -0.22
N PHE A 25 1.23 -7.60 -0.34
CA PHE A 25 2.22 -7.14 0.65
C PHE A 25 2.29 -5.62 0.73
N ALA A 26 2.31 -4.91 -0.41
CA ALA A 26 2.33 -3.45 -0.41
C ALA A 26 1.10 -2.85 0.29
N LEU A 27 -0.09 -3.44 0.10
CA LEU A 27 -1.32 -3.05 0.78
C LEU A 27 -1.27 -3.30 2.29
N ASP A 28 -0.72 -4.43 2.73
CA ASP A 28 -0.55 -4.72 4.15
C ASP A 28 0.43 -3.76 4.82
N GLN A 29 1.50 -3.38 4.12
CA GLN A 29 2.45 -2.39 4.62
C GLN A 29 1.82 -0.99 4.69
N PHE A 30 0.95 -0.63 3.74
CA PHE A 30 0.12 0.57 3.84
C PHE A 30 -0.75 0.55 5.11
N ALA A 31 -1.44 -0.55 5.38
CA ALA A 31 -2.30 -0.67 6.55
C ALA A 31 -1.52 -0.60 7.87
N ARG A 32 -0.32 -1.22 7.92
CA ARG A 32 0.59 -1.14 9.06
C ARG A 32 1.09 0.26 9.33
N ALA A 33 1.37 1.05 8.29
CA ALA A 33 1.72 2.47 8.44
C ALA A 33 0.57 3.29 9.07
N GLN A 34 -0.67 2.82 8.96
CA GLN A 34 -1.86 3.40 9.59
C GLN A 34 -2.18 2.79 10.98
N GLY A 35 -1.35 1.87 11.49
CA GLY A 35 -1.51 1.24 12.80
C GLY A 35 -2.37 -0.03 12.82
N PHE A 36 -2.66 -0.65 11.66
CA PHE A 36 -3.45 -1.87 11.56
C PHE A 36 -2.59 -3.10 11.28
N HIS A 37 -3.09 -4.30 11.60
CA HIS A 37 -2.35 -5.54 11.39
C HIS A 37 -2.27 -5.95 9.91
N SER A 38 -3.35 -5.68 9.15
CA SER A 38 -3.48 -6.01 7.73
C SER A 38 -4.39 -5.03 6.98
N PHE A 39 -4.33 -5.05 5.65
CA PHE A 39 -5.22 -4.26 4.81
C PHE A 39 -6.69 -4.65 4.98
N ALA A 40 -6.97 -5.94 5.22
CA ALA A 40 -8.33 -6.41 5.46
C ALA A 40 -8.93 -5.79 6.74
N GLU A 41 -8.14 -5.69 7.81
CA GLU A 41 -8.58 -5.05 9.05
C GLU A 41 -8.83 -3.55 8.85
N TRP A 42 -7.88 -2.85 8.22
CA TRP A 42 -8.02 -1.43 7.90
C TRP A 42 -9.27 -1.17 7.03
N ALA A 43 -9.51 -2.01 6.01
CA ALA A 43 -10.65 -1.88 5.11
C ALA A 43 -11.99 -2.11 5.83
N ALA A 44 -12.07 -3.13 6.69
CA ALA A 44 -13.27 -3.40 7.49
C ALA A 44 -13.66 -2.18 8.35
N VAL A 45 -12.69 -1.47 8.94
CA VAL A 45 -12.94 -0.25 9.71
C VAL A 45 -13.48 0.89 8.85
N GLN A 46 -13.03 1.03 7.59
CA GLN A 46 -13.62 2.03 6.70
C GLN A 46 -15.05 1.67 6.29
N PHE A 47 -15.31 0.39 5.99
CA PHE A 47 -16.65 -0.08 5.65
C PHE A 47 -17.63 0.07 6.81
N GLN A 48 -17.19 -0.17 8.05
CA GLN A 48 -18.00 0.06 9.25
C GLN A 48 -18.40 1.54 9.42
N LYS A 49 -17.56 2.47 8.92
CA LYS A 49 -17.85 3.91 8.90
C LYS A 49 -18.71 4.33 7.69
N GLY A 50 -19.27 3.37 6.95
CA GLY A 50 -20.04 3.63 5.74
C GLY A 50 -19.18 4.22 4.61
N ARG A 51 -17.86 4.02 4.61
CA ARG A 51 -16.98 4.56 3.56
C ARG A 51 -16.75 3.55 2.45
N SER A 52 -16.56 4.02 1.23
CA SER A 52 -16.08 3.19 0.12
C SER A 52 -14.57 3.36 -0.07
N ILE A 53 -13.92 2.32 -0.56
CA ILE A 53 -12.47 2.28 -0.76
C ILE A 53 -12.19 2.02 -2.24
N THR A 54 -11.29 2.80 -2.83
CA THR A 54 -10.69 2.53 -4.13
C THR A 54 -9.17 2.54 -3.95
N ALA A 55 -8.45 1.63 -4.58
CA ALA A 55 -6.98 1.59 -4.47
C ALA A 55 -6.33 1.37 -5.84
N SER A 56 -5.17 1.99 -6.04
CA SER A 56 -4.26 1.73 -7.15
C SER A 56 -2.95 1.23 -6.57
N VAL A 57 -2.46 0.10 -7.09
CA VAL A 57 -1.16 -0.46 -6.73
C VAL A 57 -0.36 -0.62 -8.01
N ALA A 58 0.62 0.25 -8.19
CA ALA A 58 1.51 0.22 -9.35
C ALA A 58 2.87 -0.31 -8.95
N LYS A 59 3.42 -1.21 -9.76
CA LYS A 59 4.84 -1.57 -9.67
C LYS A 59 5.64 -0.40 -10.27
N SER A 60 6.63 0.10 -9.55
CA SER A 60 7.54 1.13 -10.02
C SER A 60 8.95 0.55 -10.08
N ASP A 61 9.50 0.52 -11.29
CA ASP A 61 10.88 0.11 -11.53
C ASP A 61 11.88 1.27 -11.28
N ASP A 62 11.37 2.51 -11.06
CA ASP A 62 12.13 3.77 -10.89
C ASP A 62 12.15 4.30 -9.44
N LEU A 63 11.90 3.46 -8.43
CA LEU A 63 12.09 3.91 -7.06
C LEU A 63 13.59 4.15 -6.79
N ASP A 64 13.97 5.39 -6.52
CA ASP A 64 15.34 5.76 -6.12
C ASP A 64 15.65 5.11 -4.77
N THR A 65 16.28 3.94 -4.81
CA THR A 65 16.65 3.10 -3.65
C THR A 65 17.85 3.67 -2.87
N SER A 66 18.35 4.85 -3.25
CA SER A 66 19.50 5.50 -2.60
C SER A 66 19.25 6.02 -1.18
N ILE A 67 18.00 6.00 -0.70
CA ILE A 67 17.62 6.62 0.58
C ILE A 67 17.89 5.69 1.80
N ASN A 68 18.10 4.39 1.60
CA ASN A 68 18.54 3.47 2.66
C ASN A 68 19.31 2.27 2.10
N PRO A 69 20.64 2.35 1.90
CA PRO A 69 21.42 1.19 1.55
C PRO A 69 21.51 0.26 2.78
N VAL A 70 20.68 -0.78 2.82
CA VAL A 70 20.92 -1.92 3.72
C VAL A 70 22.12 -2.67 3.13
N PRO A 71 23.29 -2.67 3.80
CA PRO A 71 24.42 -3.42 3.29
C PRO A 71 24.08 -4.91 3.45
N ASP A 72 24.42 -5.69 2.42
CA ASP A 72 24.46 -7.16 2.46
C ASP A 72 23.25 -7.94 1.92
N ARG A 73 22.38 -7.32 1.12
CA ARG A 73 21.51 -8.10 0.23
C ARG A 73 21.53 -7.58 -1.20
N ALA A 74 22.13 -8.35 -2.08
CA ALA A 74 21.78 -8.35 -3.49
C ALA A 74 20.32 -8.84 -3.62
N SER A 75 19.36 -7.96 -3.33
CA SER A 75 17.94 -8.20 -3.57
C SER A 75 17.50 -7.11 -4.51
N ALA A 76 17.28 -7.47 -5.78
CA ALA A 76 16.62 -6.60 -6.74
C ALA A 76 15.17 -6.42 -6.26
N GLY A 77 14.96 -5.47 -5.35
CA GLY A 77 13.63 -5.04 -4.94
C GLY A 77 12.99 -4.25 -6.06
N PHE A 78 11.69 -4.42 -6.26
CA PHE A 78 10.90 -3.50 -7.07
C PHE A 78 10.03 -2.67 -6.12
N GLY A 79 9.95 -1.37 -6.38
CA GLY A 79 9.08 -0.49 -5.61
C GLY A 79 7.61 -0.73 -5.95
N TYR A 80 6.73 -0.56 -4.97
CA TYR A 80 5.30 -0.44 -5.22
C TYR A 80 4.82 0.91 -4.74
N GLU A 81 4.07 1.59 -5.59
CA GLU A 81 3.33 2.78 -5.23
C GLU A 81 1.89 2.39 -4.93
N VAL A 82 1.45 2.65 -3.70
CA VAL A 82 0.09 2.39 -3.24
C VAL A 82 -0.60 3.72 -3.01
N THR A 83 -1.65 3.95 -3.78
CA THR A 83 -2.56 5.07 -3.55
C THR A 83 -3.93 4.54 -3.16
N VAL A 84 -4.44 4.96 -2.00
CA VAL A 84 -5.76 4.55 -1.52
C VAL A 84 -6.65 5.77 -1.34
N TRP A 85 -7.80 5.74 -2.00
CA TRP A 85 -8.85 6.75 -1.89
C TRP A 85 -9.99 6.20 -1.04
N VAL A 86 -10.50 7.05 -0.16
CA VAL A 86 -11.65 6.71 0.67
C VAL A 86 -12.71 7.79 0.47
N ALA A 87 -13.92 7.36 0.08
CA ALA A 87 -15.05 8.27 -0.05
C ALA A 87 -16.03 8.01 1.08
N ALA A 88 -16.45 9.07 1.77
CA ALA A 88 -17.59 9.00 2.67
C ALA A 88 -18.86 8.72 1.87
N SER A 89 -19.74 7.89 2.41
CA SER A 89 -21.13 7.92 1.95
C SER A 89 -21.74 9.24 2.42
N ASP A 90 -22.20 10.04 1.47
CA ASP A 90 -23.12 11.15 1.77
C ASP A 90 -24.42 10.49 2.27
N ASP A 91 -24.57 10.41 3.59
CA ASP A 91 -25.85 10.16 4.25
C ASP A 91 -26.55 11.53 4.31
N ASP A 92 -27.52 11.74 3.42
CA ASP A 92 -28.48 12.87 3.45
C ASP A 92 -29.70 12.47 4.28
#